data_AF-C6SJG5-F1
#
_entry.id   AF-C6SJG5-F1
#
_cell.length_a   1.000
_cell.length_b   1.000
_cell.length_c   1.000
_cell.angle_alpha   90.00
_cell.angle_beta   90.00
_cell.angle_gamma   90.00
#
_symmetry.space_group_name_H-M   'P 1'
#
loop_
_entity.id
_entity.type
_entity.pdbx_description
1 polymer ?
#
loop_
_entity_poly.entity_id
_entity_poly.type
_entity_poly.pdbx_seq_one_letter_code
_entity_poly.pdbx_strand_id
1 'polypeptide(L)'
;MNTMLMSGAAAALLAGIILYFKSDKKRQENGEWSSGLEYAYILTAVGVFAALSLFMSFTAVFLIFVVLCGTAWGVYKYRLKTHPEISESSHFGDYFGSFFPTVLVLFLIRSFIAEPFQIPSSSMRPGLIKGDFILVGKFSYGLRVPVLNNIFIPTGKIERGDVVVFNYPLQPEMTYIKRIVGIPGDVVEYRDKILTVNGKPTSDIPNGTYRYPDDTDPSEIHNTDMFRSGLDGKSFNILKKEGQPAVSLPVLGKYTSDIMSENGYSIEQSGLEHCQYADDGSGFVCKVPEGRYFAMGDNRDNSADSRYWGFVDDKLVVGKAMFILMNFGDFGRAGTAIR
;
A
#
# COMPACT_ATOMS: atom_id res chain seq x y z
N MET A 1 13.54 -8.96 -9.68
CA MET A 1 12.17 -9.35 -9.30
C MET A 1 11.29 -9.65 -10.52
N ASN A 2 11.30 -8.81 -11.57
CA ASN A 2 10.48 -9.04 -12.78
C ASN A 2 10.74 -10.36 -13.52
N THR A 3 11.98 -10.83 -13.62
CA THR A 3 12.31 -12.07 -14.36
C THR A 3 11.73 -13.33 -13.71
N MET A 4 11.73 -13.40 -12.38
CA MET A 4 11.17 -14.56 -11.64
C MET A 4 9.64 -14.55 -11.66
N LEU A 5 9.02 -13.37 -11.56
CA LEU A 5 7.56 -13.24 -11.67
C LEU A 5 7.09 -13.58 -13.09
N MET A 6 7.82 -13.13 -14.11
CA MET A 6 7.54 -13.42 -15.51
C MET A 6 7.70 -14.91 -15.84
N SER A 7 8.78 -15.55 -15.36
CA SER A 7 8.95 -17.00 -15.55
C SER A 7 7.88 -17.80 -14.80
N GLY A 8 7.49 -17.38 -13.59
CA GLY A 8 6.38 -17.98 -12.84
C GLY A 8 5.04 -17.84 -13.56
N ALA A 9 4.72 -16.66 -14.09
CA ALA A 9 3.51 -16.41 -14.86
C ALA A 9 3.45 -17.29 -16.13
N ALA A 10 4.56 -17.35 -16.87
CA ALA A 10 4.67 -18.19 -18.06
C ALA A 10 4.54 -19.68 -17.72
N ALA A 11 5.18 -20.14 -16.64
CA ALA A 11 5.10 -21.53 -16.19
C ALA A 11 3.67 -21.92 -15.79
N ALA A 12 2.97 -21.08 -15.02
CA ALA A 12 1.57 -21.31 -14.66
C ALA A 12 0.66 -21.37 -15.89
N LEU A 13 0.85 -20.43 -16.83
CA LEU A 13 0.07 -20.39 -18.07
C LEU A 13 0.29 -21.63 -18.93
N LEU A 14 1.56 -22.04 -19.12
CA LEU A 14 1.92 -23.24 -19.88
C LEU A 14 1.38 -24.51 -19.21
N ALA A 15 1.51 -24.63 -17.88
CA ALA A 15 0.97 -25.76 -17.14
C ALA A 15 -0.56 -25.85 -17.28
N GLY A 16 -1.26 -24.71 -17.19
CA GLY A 16 -2.71 -24.64 -17.42
C GLY A 16 -3.10 -25.09 -18.82
N ILE A 17 -2.40 -24.62 -19.85
CA ILE A 17 -2.65 -25.02 -21.25
C ILE A 17 -2.40 -26.53 -21.45
N ILE A 18 -1.29 -27.06 -20.93
CA ILE A 18 -0.97 -28.49 -21.04
C ILE A 18 -2.05 -29.34 -20.36
N LEU A 19 -2.47 -28.95 -19.14
CA LEU A 19 -3.54 -29.64 -18.42
C LEU A 19 -4.86 -29.58 -19.18
N TYR A 20 -5.20 -28.45 -19.79
CA TYR A 20 -6.44 -28.32 -20.57
C TYR A 20 -6.52 -29.33 -21.73
N PHE A 21 -5.40 -29.56 -22.42
CA PHE A 21 -5.35 -30.52 -23.52
C PHE A 21 -5.30 -31.97 -23.06
N LYS A 22 -4.70 -32.26 -21.89
CA LYS A 22 -4.61 -33.61 -21.34
C LYS A 22 -5.84 -34.05 -20.54
N SER A 23 -6.64 -33.12 -20.05
CA SER A 23 -7.72 -33.43 -19.11
C SER A 23 -8.99 -33.90 -19.81
N ASP A 24 -9.72 -34.79 -19.13
CA ASP A 24 -11.03 -35.24 -19.58
C ASP A 24 -12.03 -34.09 -19.53
N LYS A 25 -12.78 -33.93 -20.62
CA LYS A 25 -13.80 -32.91 -20.81
C LYS A 25 -15.22 -33.49 -20.70
N LYS A 26 -15.35 -34.69 -20.14
CA LYS A 26 -16.63 -35.29 -19.78
C LYS A 26 -16.97 -34.96 -18.34
N ARG A 27 -18.27 -34.83 -18.10
CA ARG A 27 -18.84 -34.65 -16.77
C ARG A 27 -18.79 -35.98 -16.02
N GLN A 28 -18.35 -35.93 -14.77
CA GLN A 28 -18.27 -37.10 -13.89
C GLN A 28 -19.65 -37.41 -13.29
N GLU A 29 -19.78 -38.59 -12.67
CA GLU A 29 -21.04 -39.04 -12.05
C GLU A 29 -21.55 -38.10 -10.94
N ASN A 30 -20.64 -37.39 -10.27
CA ASN A 30 -20.98 -36.37 -9.28
C ASN A 30 -21.47 -35.05 -9.89
N GLY A 31 -21.53 -34.94 -11.22
CA GLY A 31 -21.93 -33.72 -11.93
C GLY A 31 -20.83 -32.66 -12.06
N GLU A 32 -19.59 -32.96 -11.67
CA GLU A 32 -18.44 -32.06 -11.78
C GLU A 32 -17.58 -32.38 -13.01
N TRP A 33 -16.74 -31.43 -13.40
CA TRP A 33 -15.72 -31.62 -14.42
C TRP A 33 -14.47 -32.26 -13.81
N SER A 34 -13.58 -32.83 -14.63
CA SER A 34 -12.36 -33.43 -14.11
C SER A 34 -11.49 -32.42 -13.36
N SER A 35 -10.86 -32.84 -12.25
CA SER A 35 -9.97 -31.97 -11.47
C SER A 35 -8.80 -31.43 -12.32
N GLY A 36 -8.34 -32.21 -13.30
CA GLY A 36 -7.33 -31.75 -14.26
C GLY A 36 -7.81 -30.55 -15.08
N LEU A 37 -9.08 -30.57 -15.52
CA LEU A 37 -9.69 -29.47 -16.25
C LEU A 37 -9.88 -28.24 -15.33
N GLU A 38 -10.28 -28.45 -14.08
CA GLU A 38 -10.39 -27.39 -13.09
C GLU A 38 -9.04 -26.69 -12.85
N TYR A 39 -7.99 -27.47 -12.56
CA TYR A 39 -6.65 -26.93 -12.39
C TYR A 39 -6.14 -26.25 -13.66
N ALA A 40 -6.51 -26.74 -14.85
CA ALA A 40 -6.19 -26.09 -16.10
C ALA A 40 -6.74 -24.66 -16.15
N TYR A 41 -8.03 -24.48 -15.86
CA TYR A 41 -8.66 -23.16 -15.81
C TYR A 41 -8.05 -22.24 -14.76
N ILE A 42 -7.82 -22.76 -13.54
CA ILE A 42 -7.21 -21.98 -12.45
C ILE A 42 -5.81 -21.52 -12.84
N LEU A 43 -4.94 -22.42 -13.30
CA LEU A 43 -3.56 -22.10 -13.65
C LEU A 43 -3.47 -21.17 -14.86
N THR A 44 -4.33 -21.35 -15.86
CA THR A 44 -4.44 -20.41 -16.99
C THR A 44 -4.90 -19.03 -16.50
N ALA A 45 -5.92 -18.95 -15.65
CA ALA A 45 -6.40 -17.70 -15.09
C ALA A 45 -5.31 -17.00 -14.26
N VAL A 46 -4.62 -17.71 -13.37
CA VAL A 46 -3.50 -17.19 -12.57
C VAL A 46 -2.35 -16.74 -13.46
N GLY A 47 -1.99 -17.51 -14.47
CA GLY A 47 -0.94 -17.17 -15.43
C GLY A 47 -1.25 -15.90 -16.23
N VAL A 48 -2.47 -15.79 -16.77
CA VAL A 48 -2.93 -14.58 -17.47
C VAL A 48 -2.98 -13.39 -16.52
N PHE A 49 -3.52 -13.57 -15.30
CA PHE A 49 -3.59 -12.53 -14.28
C PHE A 49 -2.19 -12.00 -13.95
N ALA A 50 -1.24 -12.89 -13.68
CA ALA A 50 0.13 -12.54 -13.35
C ALA A 50 0.85 -11.86 -14.54
N ALA A 51 0.62 -12.32 -15.77
CA ALA A 51 1.19 -11.72 -16.96
C ALA A 51 0.66 -10.29 -17.20
N LEU A 52 -0.66 -10.07 -17.09
CA LEU A 52 -1.24 -8.73 -17.21
C LEU A 52 -0.76 -7.80 -16.09
N SER A 53 -0.58 -8.34 -14.88
CA SER A 53 -0.09 -7.59 -13.72
C SER A 53 1.35 -7.07 -13.86
N LEU A 54 2.10 -7.51 -14.88
CA LEU A 54 3.41 -6.94 -15.23
C LEU A 54 3.30 -5.59 -15.95
N PHE A 55 2.15 -5.30 -16.56
CA PHE A 55 1.93 -4.13 -17.42
C PHE A 55 0.88 -3.16 -16.87
N MET A 56 0.06 -3.59 -15.91
CA MET A 56 -1.01 -2.79 -15.33
C MET A 56 -1.25 -3.12 -13.86
N SER A 57 -1.95 -2.23 -13.16
CA SER A 57 -2.28 -2.41 -11.75
C SER A 57 -3.22 -3.60 -11.53
N PHE A 58 -3.14 -4.24 -10.35
CA PHE A 58 -4.00 -5.38 -10.03
C PHE A 58 -5.49 -5.03 -10.13
N THR A 59 -5.89 -3.81 -9.78
CA THR A 59 -7.27 -3.33 -9.93
C THR A 59 -7.73 -3.36 -11.38
N ALA A 60 -6.89 -2.93 -12.33
CA ALA A 60 -7.21 -2.98 -13.75
C ALA A 60 -7.32 -4.42 -14.25
N VAL A 61 -6.43 -5.32 -13.82
CA VAL A 61 -6.51 -6.76 -14.16
C VAL A 61 -7.79 -7.37 -13.62
N PHE A 62 -8.14 -7.14 -12.35
CA PHE A 62 -9.40 -7.62 -11.78
C PHE A 62 -10.61 -7.09 -12.55
N LEU A 63 -10.62 -5.82 -12.93
CA LEU A 63 -11.71 -5.24 -13.74
C LEU A 63 -11.87 -5.96 -15.08
N ILE A 64 -10.76 -6.24 -15.78
CA ILE A 64 -10.77 -7.03 -17.02
C ILE A 64 -11.38 -8.41 -16.77
N PHE A 65 -10.96 -9.11 -15.71
CA PHE A 65 -11.51 -10.43 -15.39
C PHE A 65 -13.00 -10.36 -15.02
N VAL A 66 -13.45 -9.33 -14.30
CA VAL A 66 -14.88 -9.12 -14.00
C VAL A 66 -15.68 -8.95 -15.30
N VAL A 67 -15.21 -8.12 -16.22
CA VAL A 67 -15.88 -7.89 -17.51
C VAL A 67 -15.87 -9.15 -18.36
N LEU A 68 -14.73 -9.83 -18.49
CA LEU A 68 -14.61 -11.08 -19.26
C LEU A 68 -15.49 -12.18 -18.69
N CYS A 69 -15.45 -12.40 -17.37
CA CYS A 69 -16.26 -13.44 -16.74
C CYS A 69 -17.75 -13.10 -16.76
N GLY A 70 -18.11 -11.84 -16.51
CA GLY A 70 -19.50 -11.39 -16.55
C GLY A 70 -20.11 -11.49 -17.94
N THR A 71 -19.37 -11.09 -18.98
CA THR A 71 -19.83 -11.21 -20.37
C THR A 71 -19.94 -12.66 -20.83
N ALA A 72 -18.91 -13.49 -20.55
CA ALA A 72 -18.95 -14.92 -20.86
C ALA A 72 -20.12 -15.63 -20.16
N TRP A 73 -20.33 -15.36 -18.87
CA TRP A 73 -21.44 -15.91 -18.10
C TRP A 73 -22.81 -15.43 -18.60
N GLY A 74 -22.93 -14.14 -18.95
CA GLY A 74 -24.14 -13.57 -19.52
C GLY A 74 -24.51 -14.21 -20.86
N VAL A 75 -23.53 -14.36 -21.77
CA VAL A 75 -23.72 -15.05 -23.05
C VAL A 75 -24.08 -16.52 -22.85
N TYR A 76 -23.43 -17.21 -21.91
CA TYR A 76 -23.76 -18.59 -21.57
C TYR A 76 -25.21 -18.72 -21.09
N LYS A 77 -25.64 -17.88 -20.14
CA LYS A 77 -27.03 -17.86 -19.67
C LYS A 77 -28.03 -17.53 -20.77
N TYR A 78 -27.70 -16.63 -21.69
CA TYR A 78 -28.55 -16.33 -22.83
C TYR A 78 -28.68 -17.54 -23.77
N ARG A 79 -27.56 -18.21 -24.09
CA ARG A 79 -27.59 -19.42 -24.92
C ARG A 79 -28.37 -20.55 -24.27
N LEU A 80 -28.22 -20.78 -22.97
CA LEU A 80 -28.99 -21.78 -22.22
C LEU A 80 -30.51 -21.60 -22.33
N LYS A 81 -31.01 -20.36 -22.44
CA LYS A 81 -32.45 -20.11 -22.66
C LYS A 81 -32.94 -20.61 -24.02
N THR A 82 -32.07 -20.64 -25.01
CA THR A 82 -32.42 -21.02 -26.40
C THR A 82 -32.03 -22.47 -26.71
N HIS A 83 -31.02 -22.99 -26.04
CA HIS A 83 -30.39 -24.29 -26.28
C HIS A 83 -30.00 -24.92 -24.92
N PRO A 84 -30.95 -25.55 -24.20
CA PRO A 84 -30.71 -26.12 -22.88
C PRO A 84 -29.64 -27.22 -22.87
N GLU A 85 -29.47 -27.96 -23.95
CA GLU A 85 -28.50 -29.06 -24.12
C GLU A 85 -27.03 -28.62 -23.94
N ILE A 86 -26.77 -27.31 -24.06
CA ILE A 86 -25.43 -26.75 -23.84
C ILE A 86 -24.98 -26.92 -22.38
N SER A 87 -25.90 -27.05 -21.41
CA SER A 87 -25.54 -27.22 -20.00
C SER A 87 -24.76 -28.51 -19.74
N GLU A 88 -24.95 -29.54 -20.55
CA GLU A 88 -24.29 -30.84 -20.37
C GLU A 88 -22.85 -30.86 -20.91
N SER A 89 -22.53 -29.95 -21.83
CA SER A 89 -21.26 -29.97 -22.58
C SER A 89 -20.36 -28.76 -22.32
N SER A 90 -20.91 -27.65 -21.82
CA SER A 90 -20.19 -26.38 -21.72
C SER A 90 -19.46 -26.18 -20.40
N HIS A 91 -18.28 -26.81 -20.28
CA HIS A 91 -17.38 -26.55 -19.15
C HIS A 91 -17.01 -25.06 -19.01
N PHE A 92 -16.91 -24.35 -20.14
CA PHE A 92 -16.51 -22.94 -20.18
C PHE A 92 -17.58 -22.06 -19.51
N GLY A 93 -18.86 -22.29 -19.80
CA GLY A 93 -19.95 -21.56 -19.17
C GLY A 93 -19.99 -21.73 -17.65
N ASP A 94 -19.76 -22.96 -17.19
CA ASP A 94 -19.78 -23.32 -15.77
C ASP A 94 -18.62 -22.66 -14.99
N TYR A 95 -17.37 -22.76 -15.49
CA TYR A 95 -16.21 -22.15 -14.81
C TYR A 95 -16.25 -20.62 -14.81
N PHE A 96 -16.64 -19.98 -15.93
CA PHE A 96 -16.76 -18.52 -15.94
C PHE A 96 -17.93 -18.03 -15.06
N GLY A 97 -18.99 -18.84 -14.94
CA GLY A 97 -20.10 -18.59 -14.02
C GLY A 97 -19.70 -18.69 -12.55
N SER A 98 -18.80 -19.61 -12.18
CA SER A 98 -18.30 -19.75 -10.80
C SER A 98 -17.20 -18.73 -10.46
N PHE A 99 -16.34 -18.38 -11.42
CA PHE A 99 -15.31 -17.35 -11.23
C PHE A 99 -15.87 -15.94 -11.16
N PHE A 100 -16.90 -15.61 -11.94
CA PHE A 100 -17.48 -14.26 -11.96
C PHE A 100 -17.82 -13.71 -10.57
N PRO A 101 -18.66 -14.36 -9.72
CA PRO A 101 -19.00 -13.81 -8.41
C PRO A 101 -17.76 -13.71 -7.50
N THR A 102 -16.84 -14.67 -7.57
CA THR A 102 -15.62 -14.67 -6.76
C THR A 102 -14.71 -13.50 -7.13
N VAL A 103 -14.43 -13.32 -8.41
CA VAL A 103 -13.61 -12.21 -8.94
C VAL A 103 -14.31 -10.88 -8.68
N LEU A 104 -15.63 -10.79 -8.84
CA LEU A 104 -16.41 -9.58 -8.56
C LEU A 104 -16.31 -9.19 -7.09
N VAL A 105 -16.51 -10.13 -6.16
CA VAL A 105 -16.38 -9.88 -4.73
C VAL A 105 -14.96 -9.43 -4.39
N LEU A 106 -13.93 -10.12 -4.88
CA LEU A 106 -12.53 -9.73 -4.67
C LEU A 106 -12.23 -8.35 -5.25
N PHE A 107 -12.75 -8.04 -6.43
CA PHE A 107 -12.63 -6.73 -7.06
C PHE A 107 -13.29 -5.64 -6.21
N LEU A 108 -14.52 -5.85 -5.72
CA LEU A 108 -15.23 -4.90 -4.87
C LEU A 108 -14.51 -4.69 -3.53
N ILE A 109 -14.05 -5.77 -2.90
CA ILE A 109 -13.26 -5.69 -1.66
C ILE A 109 -11.98 -4.89 -1.90
N ARG A 110 -11.20 -5.20 -2.94
CA ARG A 110 -9.95 -4.47 -3.24
C ARG A 110 -10.18 -3.02 -3.65
N SER A 111 -11.26 -2.76 -4.35
CA SER A 111 -11.58 -1.43 -4.87
C SER A 111 -12.02 -0.48 -3.76
N PHE A 112 -12.82 -0.97 -2.80
CA PHE A 112 -13.51 -0.11 -1.85
C PHE A 112 -13.21 -0.41 -0.38
N ILE A 113 -12.91 -1.67 -0.04
CA ILE A 113 -12.78 -2.11 1.35
C ILE A 113 -11.34 -2.05 1.83
N ALA A 114 -10.51 -2.93 1.30
CA ALA A 114 -9.15 -3.08 1.78
C ALA A 114 -8.21 -3.63 0.73
N GLU A 115 -6.97 -3.19 0.77
CA GLU A 115 -5.90 -3.63 -0.13
C GLU A 115 -4.65 -4.03 0.66
N PRO A 116 -4.01 -5.17 0.33
CA PRO A 116 -2.75 -5.55 0.95
C PRO A 116 -1.57 -4.77 0.35
N PHE A 117 -0.66 -4.33 1.20
CA PHE A 117 0.61 -3.70 0.81
C PHE A 117 1.78 -4.41 1.48
N GLN A 118 2.92 -4.48 0.80
CA GLN A 118 4.16 -4.97 1.39
C GLN A 118 5.03 -3.80 1.83
N ILE A 119 5.61 -3.86 3.02
CA ILE A 119 6.53 -2.85 3.55
C ILE A 119 7.93 -3.06 2.95
N PRO A 120 8.47 -2.10 2.18
CA PRO A 120 9.74 -2.28 1.50
C PRO A 120 10.94 -1.76 2.31
N SER A 121 10.73 -0.92 3.33
CA SER A 121 11.78 -0.17 4.03
C SER A 121 11.61 -0.13 5.55
N SER A 122 12.64 0.37 6.23
CA SER A 122 12.76 0.45 7.69
C SER A 122 12.33 1.80 8.29
N SER A 123 11.75 2.71 7.50
CA SER A 123 11.35 4.07 7.94
C SER A 123 10.22 4.11 8.99
N MET A 124 9.44 3.03 9.11
CA MET A 124 8.35 2.90 10.08
C MET A 124 8.68 1.96 11.24
N ARG A 125 9.96 1.63 11.43
CA ARG A 125 10.41 0.85 12.59
C ARG A 125 10.20 1.61 13.91
N PRO A 126 9.94 0.89 15.01
CA PRO A 126 9.84 -0.57 15.11
C PRO A 126 8.42 -1.11 14.83
N GLY A 127 7.43 -0.24 14.64
CA GLY A 127 6.03 -0.62 14.46
C GLY A 127 5.80 -1.47 13.21
N LEU A 128 6.42 -1.07 12.10
CA LEU A 128 6.40 -1.81 10.83
C LEU A 128 7.83 -2.12 10.39
N ILE A 129 8.06 -3.36 9.98
CA ILE A 129 9.37 -3.83 9.53
C ILE A 129 9.32 -4.24 8.06
N LYS A 130 10.46 -4.18 7.39
CA LYS A 130 10.63 -4.67 6.01
C LYS A 130 10.12 -6.12 5.91
N GLY A 131 9.27 -6.37 4.92
CA GLY A 131 8.64 -7.67 4.69
C GLY A 131 7.26 -7.86 5.32
N ASP A 132 6.79 -6.94 6.18
CA ASP A 132 5.41 -6.96 6.66
C ASP A 132 4.46 -6.81 5.47
N PHE A 133 3.46 -7.70 5.39
CA PHE A 133 2.29 -7.50 4.56
C PHE A 133 1.20 -6.90 5.44
N ILE A 134 0.77 -5.68 5.13
CA ILE A 134 -0.26 -4.96 5.88
C ILE A 134 -1.56 -4.93 5.10
N LEU A 135 -2.67 -4.80 5.82
CA LEU A 135 -3.97 -4.52 5.23
C LEU A 135 -4.31 -3.04 5.43
N VAL A 136 -4.60 -2.35 4.33
CA VAL A 136 -4.95 -0.93 4.31
C VAL A 136 -6.43 -0.77 4.03
N GLY A 137 -7.15 -0.11 4.93
CA GLY A 137 -8.56 0.22 4.77
C GLY A 137 -8.74 1.45 3.89
N LYS A 138 -9.59 1.31 2.85
CA LYS A 138 -9.91 2.38 1.90
C LYS A 138 -11.22 3.11 2.24
N PHE A 139 -12.16 2.41 2.90
CA PHE A 139 -13.44 2.98 3.33
C PHE A 139 -13.30 4.14 4.33
N SER A 140 -12.16 4.29 5.01
CA SER A 140 -11.92 5.38 5.95
C SER A 140 -11.65 6.74 5.30
N TYR A 141 -11.61 6.81 3.97
CA TYR A 141 -11.13 8.01 3.26
C TYR A 141 -11.94 8.39 2.01
N GLY A 142 -13.11 7.79 1.88
CA GLY A 142 -14.04 8.06 0.80
C GLY A 142 -14.00 7.05 -0.34
N LEU A 143 -15.16 6.74 -0.89
CA LEU A 143 -15.26 5.88 -2.08
C LEU A 143 -14.63 6.61 -3.26
N ARG A 144 -13.48 6.10 -3.73
CA ARG A 144 -12.86 6.53 -4.98
C ARG A 144 -13.33 5.64 -6.12
N VAL A 145 -13.55 6.24 -7.30
CA VAL A 145 -13.87 5.46 -8.49
C VAL A 145 -12.63 4.60 -8.85
N PRO A 146 -12.79 3.27 -8.99
CA PRO A 146 -11.68 2.42 -9.42
C PRO A 146 -11.10 2.95 -10.73
N VAL A 147 -9.78 2.98 -10.86
CA VAL A 147 -9.04 3.48 -12.04
C VAL A 147 -9.05 5.01 -12.20
N LEU A 148 -10.15 5.70 -11.90
CA LEU A 148 -10.32 7.15 -12.13
C LEU A 148 -9.92 8.02 -10.93
N ASN A 149 -9.66 7.45 -9.75
CA ASN A 149 -9.18 8.12 -8.52
C ASN A 149 -10.00 9.34 -8.02
N ASN A 150 -11.16 9.64 -8.59
CA ASN A 150 -12.03 10.73 -8.14
C ASN A 150 -12.84 10.33 -6.89
N ILE A 151 -12.98 11.26 -5.93
CA ILE A 151 -13.69 11.07 -4.66
C ILE A 151 -15.19 11.30 -4.88
N PHE A 152 -16.04 10.33 -4.51
CA PHE A 152 -17.50 10.44 -4.67
C PHE A 152 -18.25 10.66 -3.34
N ILE A 153 -17.73 10.12 -2.22
CA ILE A 153 -18.34 10.27 -0.88
C ILE A 153 -17.22 10.40 0.14
N PRO A 154 -17.07 11.48 0.92
CA PRO A 154 -16.11 11.55 2.01
C PRO A 154 -16.61 10.71 3.21
N THR A 155 -16.00 9.56 3.47
CA THR A 155 -16.49 8.58 4.47
C THR A 155 -15.63 8.48 5.74
N GLY A 156 -14.60 9.32 5.90
CA GLY A 156 -13.83 9.46 7.13
C GLY A 156 -12.74 10.55 7.03
N LYS A 157 -12.23 11.01 8.18
CA LYS A 157 -11.14 11.99 8.27
C LYS A 157 -9.90 11.31 8.85
N ILE A 158 -8.75 11.58 8.23
CA ILE A 158 -7.45 11.19 8.81
C ILE A 158 -7.25 11.99 10.09
N GLU A 159 -6.87 11.29 11.14
CA GLU A 159 -6.55 11.90 12.43
C GLU A 159 -5.05 11.93 12.67
N ARG A 160 -4.61 12.81 13.58
CA ARG A 160 -3.24 12.77 14.08
C ARG A 160 -2.94 11.39 14.67
N GLY A 161 -1.70 10.95 14.47
CA GLY A 161 -1.20 9.65 14.86
C GLY A 161 -1.62 8.51 13.93
N ASP A 162 -2.47 8.70 12.92
CA ASP A 162 -2.80 7.61 12.00
C ASP A 162 -1.61 7.21 11.13
N VAL A 163 -1.44 5.91 10.91
CA VAL A 163 -0.49 5.38 9.92
C VAL A 163 -1.20 5.26 8.58
N VAL A 164 -0.72 6.02 7.59
CA VAL A 164 -1.40 6.21 6.31
C VAL A 164 -0.48 5.81 5.17
N VAL A 165 -1.10 5.13 4.20
CA VAL A 165 -0.50 4.79 2.91
C VAL A 165 -0.95 5.82 1.89
N PHE A 166 -0.01 6.36 1.12
CA PHE A 166 -0.25 7.40 0.11
C PHE A 166 0.72 7.27 -1.05
N ASN A 167 0.33 7.78 -2.21
CA ASN A 167 1.19 7.91 -3.37
C ASN A 167 2.21 9.04 -3.13
N TYR A 168 3.49 8.76 -3.35
CA TYR A 168 4.58 9.68 -3.06
C TYR A 168 4.48 10.94 -3.94
N PRO A 169 4.46 12.16 -3.37
CA PRO A 169 4.14 13.36 -4.16
C PRO A 169 5.06 13.63 -5.36
N LEU A 170 6.36 13.31 -5.26
CA LEU A 170 7.31 13.53 -6.36
C LEU A 170 7.22 12.45 -7.45
N GLN A 171 6.79 11.23 -7.10
CA GLN A 171 6.66 10.08 -8.00
C GLN A 171 5.41 9.26 -7.61
N PRO A 172 4.20 9.68 -8.05
CA PRO A 172 2.93 9.10 -7.58
C PRO A 172 2.72 7.61 -7.89
N GLU A 173 3.54 7.03 -8.77
CA GLU A 173 3.63 5.60 -9.02
C GLU A 173 4.23 4.80 -7.85
N MET A 174 4.98 5.46 -6.98
CA MET A 174 5.53 4.88 -5.76
C MET A 174 4.61 5.12 -4.58
N THR A 175 4.40 4.11 -3.75
CA THR A 175 3.57 4.22 -2.55
C THR A 175 4.43 4.29 -1.29
N TYR A 176 4.13 5.26 -0.42
CA TYR A 176 4.78 5.47 0.86
C TYR A 176 3.81 5.18 2.01
N ILE A 177 4.37 4.86 3.16
CA ILE A 177 3.65 4.71 4.42
C ILE A 177 4.36 5.52 5.49
N LYS A 178 3.62 6.38 6.17
CA LYS A 178 4.11 7.25 7.24
C LYS A 178 3.01 7.49 8.28
N ARG A 179 3.40 8.00 9.44
CA ARG A 179 2.45 8.47 10.45
C ARG A 179 2.09 9.92 10.20
N ILE A 180 0.81 10.24 10.19
CA ILE A 180 0.32 11.61 10.08
C ILE A 180 0.48 12.29 11.44
N VAL A 181 1.31 13.31 11.51
CA VAL A 181 1.53 14.08 12.74
C VAL A 181 0.81 15.41 12.73
N GLY A 182 0.56 15.98 11.54
CA GLY A 182 -0.20 17.21 11.36
C GLY A 182 -1.31 17.04 10.32
N ILE A 183 -2.47 17.59 10.62
CA ILE A 183 -3.66 17.66 9.75
C ILE A 183 -3.89 19.12 9.31
N PRO A 184 -4.79 19.40 8.34
CA PRO A 184 -5.07 20.75 7.87
C PRO A 184 -5.25 21.78 8.99
N GLY A 185 -4.54 22.90 8.89
CA GLY A 185 -4.58 24.01 9.86
C GLY A 185 -3.59 23.88 11.03
N ASP A 186 -2.95 22.73 11.22
CA ASP A 186 -1.99 22.53 12.30
C ASP A 186 -0.70 23.34 12.13
N VAL A 187 -0.10 23.70 13.25
CA VAL A 187 1.29 24.13 13.32
C VAL A 187 2.13 22.99 13.89
N VAL A 188 3.00 22.42 13.06
CA VAL A 188 3.92 21.33 13.41
C VAL A 188 5.31 21.91 13.61
N GLU A 189 5.83 21.79 14.82
CA GLU A 189 7.20 22.12 15.16
C GLU A 189 7.96 20.83 15.52
N TYR A 190 9.19 20.70 15.02
CA TYR A 190 10.10 19.65 15.46
C TYR A 190 11.44 20.30 15.79
N ARG A 191 11.76 20.41 17.08
CA ARG A 191 12.95 21.09 17.58
C ARG A 191 13.64 20.23 18.60
N ASP A 192 14.97 20.09 18.49
CA ASP A 192 15.80 19.26 19.37
C ASP A 192 15.23 17.84 19.53
N LYS A 193 14.69 17.33 18.41
CA LYS A 193 13.99 16.04 18.29
C LYS A 193 12.70 15.89 19.09
N ILE A 194 12.12 16.97 19.59
CA ILE A 194 10.81 16.97 20.25
C ILE A 194 9.78 17.46 19.23
N LEU A 195 8.74 16.66 19.01
CA LEU A 195 7.62 17.03 18.15
C LEU A 195 6.59 17.80 18.96
N THR A 196 6.15 18.94 18.44
CA THR A 196 5.14 19.81 19.06
C THR A 196 4.08 20.11 18.02
N VAL A 197 2.82 19.85 18.34
CA VAL A 197 1.69 20.13 17.44
C VAL A 197 0.75 21.12 18.13
N ASN A 198 0.54 22.28 17.52
CA ASN A 198 -0.27 23.38 18.07
C ASN A 198 0.16 23.78 19.50
N GLY A 199 1.47 23.87 19.72
CA GLY A 199 2.07 24.22 21.01
C GLY A 199 2.05 23.10 22.06
N LYS A 200 1.55 21.90 21.73
CA LYS A 200 1.53 20.74 22.62
C LYS A 200 2.66 19.76 22.26
N PRO A 201 3.71 19.63 23.08
CA PRO A 201 4.79 18.69 22.82
C PRO A 201 4.34 17.24 23.00
N THR A 202 4.92 16.33 22.23
CA THR A 202 4.74 14.89 22.41
C THR A 202 5.48 14.43 23.66
N SER A 203 4.86 13.50 24.40
CA SER A 203 5.48 12.87 25.56
C SER A 203 6.27 11.64 25.09
N ASP A 204 7.58 11.76 25.00
CA ASP A 204 8.48 10.68 24.58
C ASP A 204 9.15 10.07 25.79
N ILE A 205 8.67 8.89 26.21
CA ILE A 205 9.19 8.16 27.37
C ILE A 205 10.26 7.18 26.88
N PRO A 206 11.51 7.22 27.40
CA PRO A 206 12.54 6.24 27.04
C PRO A 206 12.03 4.79 27.20
N ASN A 207 12.29 3.97 26.20
CA ASN A 207 11.79 2.59 26.11
C ASN A 207 12.91 1.63 25.65
N GLY A 208 14.15 1.87 26.08
CA GLY A 208 15.31 1.04 25.76
C GLY A 208 15.96 1.37 24.42
N THR A 209 16.75 0.44 23.89
CA THR A 209 17.44 0.58 22.60
C THR A 209 16.88 -0.41 21.59
N TYR A 210 17.03 -0.10 20.31
CA TYR A 210 16.55 -0.93 19.20
C TYR A 210 17.62 -1.04 18.12
N ARG A 211 17.88 -2.29 17.69
CA ARG A 211 18.91 -2.63 16.71
C ARG A 211 18.29 -3.29 15.50
N TYR A 212 18.70 -2.89 14.30
CA TYR A 212 18.22 -3.47 13.04
C TYR A 212 19.25 -3.30 11.91
N PRO A 213 19.28 -4.21 10.93
CA PRO A 213 20.16 -4.08 9.77
C PRO A 213 19.69 -2.97 8.83
N ASP A 214 20.62 -2.33 8.12
CA ASP A 214 20.31 -1.34 7.09
C ASP A 214 19.54 -1.98 5.91
N ASP A 215 18.73 -1.16 5.23
CA ASP A 215 17.91 -1.63 4.12
C ASP A 215 18.75 -1.97 2.87
N THR A 216 19.90 -1.33 2.70
CA THR A 216 20.81 -1.44 1.55
C THR A 216 22.03 -2.32 1.83
N ASP A 217 22.66 -2.17 2.99
CA ASP A 217 23.77 -3.01 3.45
C ASP A 217 23.39 -3.76 4.75
N PRO A 218 22.93 -5.02 4.67
CA PRO A 218 22.54 -5.77 5.86
C PRO A 218 23.65 -6.01 6.88
N SER A 219 24.91 -5.77 6.53
CA SER A 219 26.04 -5.86 7.46
C SER A 219 26.15 -4.62 8.36
N GLU A 220 25.63 -3.47 7.92
CA GLU A 220 25.51 -2.27 8.73
C GLU A 220 24.33 -2.41 9.69
N ILE A 221 24.61 -2.33 11.00
CA ILE A 221 23.58 -2.42 12.05
C ILE A 221 23.34 -1.03 12.64
N HIS A 222 22.13 -0.54 12.47
CA HIS A 222 21.66 0.66 13.17
C HIS A 222 21.45 0.34 14.65
N ASN A 223 21.97 1.20 15.51
CA ASN A 223 21.67 1.21 16.94
C ASN A 223 21.01 2.55 17.28
N THR A 224 19.81 2.50 17.85
CA THR A 224 18.95 3.67 18.07
C THR A 224 18.28 3.59 19.44
N ASP A 225 17.99 4.75 20.01
CA ASP A 225 17.19 4.86 21.22
C ASP A 225 15.71 4.77 20.86
N MET A 226 14.99 3.91 21.55
CA MET A 226 13.56 3.72 21.37
C MET A 226 12.81 4.53 22.43
N PHE A 227 11.77 5.25 22.00
CA PHE A 227 10.90 5.99 22.88
C PHE A 227 9.45 5.57 22.63
N ARG A 228 8.67 5.47 23.70
CA ARG A 228 7.22 5.40 23.61
C ARG A 228 6.68 6.82 23.55
N SER A 229 6.21 7.22 22.36
CA SER A 229 5.65 8.53 22.08
C SER A 229 4.13 8.52 22.22
N GLY A 230 3.56 9.67 22.58
CA GLY A 230 2.12 9.90 22.63
C GLY A 230 1.72 11.09 21.75
N LEU A 231 0.71 10.89 20.90
CA LEU A 231 0.13 11.94 20.05
C LEU A 231 -1.39 11.76 19.96
N ASP A 232 -2.14 12.78 20.39
CA ASP A 232 -3.61 12.84 20.30
C ASP A 232 -4.31 11.57 20.84
N GLY A 233 -3.86 11.09 22.02
CA GLY A 233 -4.39 9.89 22.68
C GLY A 233 -3.87 8.56 22.12
N LYS A 234 -3.14 8.56 21.01
CA LYS A 234 -2.48 7.37 20.44
C LYS A 234 -1.06 7.24 21.01
N SER A 235 -0.60 6.00 21.21
CA SER A 235 0.73 5.71 21.70
C SER A 235 1.42 4.67 20.82
N PHE A 236 2.66 4.97 20.43
CA PHE A 236 3.46 4.18 19.51
C PHE A 236 4.95 4.35 19.83
N ASN A 237 5.77 3.43 19.32
CA ASN A 237 7.22 3.51 19.49
C ASN A 237 7.84 4.30 18.34
N ILE A 238 8.81 5.14 18.66
CA ILE A 238 9.65 5.86 17.71
C ILE A 238 11.11 5.58 17.99
N LEU A 239 11.95 5.70 16.97
CA LEU A 239 13.40 5.57 17.08
C LEU A 239 14.05 6.93 16.86
N LYS A 240 15.01 7.27 17.71
CA LYS A 240 15.88 8.44 17.55
C LYS A 240 17.33 8.01 17.74
N LYS A 241 18.26 8.67 17.06
CA LYS A 241 19.70 8.46 17.16
C LYS A 241 20.34 9.66 17.83
N GLU A 242 21.05 9.45 18.93
CA GLU A 242 21.79 10.52 19.59
C GLU A 242 22.80 11.20 18.64
N GLY A 243 22.98 12.51 18.79
CA GLY A 243 23.94 13.30 18.01
C GLY A 243 23.56 13.61 16.55
N GLN A 244 22.44 13.09 16.04
CA GLN A 244 21.91 13.50 14.73
C GLN A 244 21.06 14.78 14.87
N PRO A 245 21.03 15.68 13.87
CA PRO A 245 20.17 16.86 13.90
C PRO A 245 18.68 16.49 13.81
N ALA A 246 17.79 17.43 14.15
CA ALA A 246 16.34 17.20 13.99
C ALA A 246 15.94 17.15 12.50
N VAL A 247 16.63 17.96 11.68
CA VAL A 247 16.54 17.96 10.21
C VAL A 247 17.93 17.99 9.63
N SER A 248 18.21 17.10 8.67
CA SER A 248 19.44 17.16 7.89
C SER A 248 19.32 18.20 6.77
N LEU A 249 19.94 19.37 6.94
CA LEU A 249 19.95 20.43 5.94
C LEU A 249 20.57 20.01 4.59
N PRO A 250 21.64 19.20 4.53
CA PRO A 250 22.13 18.66 3.25
C PRO A 250 21.08 17.80 2.53
N VAL A 251 20.30 17.01 3.27
CA VAL A 251 19.22 16.20 2.68
C VAL A 251 18.09 17.11 2.19
N LEU A 252 17.67 18.09 3.00
CA LEU A 252 16.68 19.09 2.58
C LEU A 252 17.12 19.82 1.30
N GLY A 253 18.38 20.28 1.28
CA GLY A 253 19.00 20.90 0.11
C GLY A 253 18.87 20.02 -1.13
N LYS A 254 19.33 18.77 -1.05
CA LYS A 254 19.22 17.78 -2.15
C LYS A 254 17.78 17.60 -2.65
N TYR A 255 16.80 17.55 -1.75
CA TYR A 255 15.40 17.49 -2.15
C TYR A 255 14.99 18.73 -2.92
N THR A 256 15.27 19.91 -2.38
CA THR A 256 14.82 21.19 -2.94
C THR A 256 15.56 21.61 -4.21
N SER A 257 16.84 21.25 -4.38
CA SER A 257 17.66 21.65 -5.53
C SER A 257 17.65 20.62 -6.66
N ASP A 258 17.67 19.33 -6.32
CA ASP A 258 17.94 18.28 -7.29
C ASP A 258 16.68 17.44 -7.52
N ILE A 259 16.22 16.71 -6.49
CA ILE A 259 15.18 15.69 -6.63
C ILE A 259 13.85 16.31 -7.07
N MET A 260 13.44 17.43 -6.47
CA MET A 260 12.20 18.12 -6.86
C MET A 260 12.27 18.60 -8.31
N SER A 261 13.36 19.29 -8.69
CA SER A 261 13.56 19.81 -10.05
C SER A 261 13.58 18.69 -11.10
N GLU A 262 14.28 17.58 -10.83
CA GLU A 262 14.35 16.42 -11.73
C GLU A 262 12.99 15.76 -11.98
N ASN A 263 12.06 15.86 -11.01
CA ASN A 263 10.72 15.29 -11.10
C ASN A 263 9.65 16.34 -11.49
N GLY A 264 10.05 17.54 -11.90
CA GLY A 264 9.11 18.62 -12.25
C GLY A 264 8.22 19.07 -11.09
N TYR A 265 8.70 18.90 -9.86
CA TYR A 265 8.03 19.27 -8.62
C TYR A 265 8.64 20.56 -8.07
N SER A 266 7.81 21.49 -7.62
CA SER A 266 8.25 22.79 -7.11
C SER A 266 8.08 22.90 -5.59
N ILE A 267 8.75 23.90 -5.00
CA ILE A 267 8.58 24.26 -3.59
C ILE A 267 7.10 24.53 -3.28
N GLU A 268 6.42 25.33 -4.11
CA GLU A 268 4.99 25.63 -3.94
C GLU A 268 4.09 24.38 -4.00
N GLN A 269 4.38 23.46 -4.92
CA GLN A 269 3.66 22.18 -4.98
C GLN A 269 3.92 21.33 -3.73
N SER A 270 5.15 21.33 -3.22
CA SER A 270 5.50 20.66 -1.96
C SER A 270 4.85 21.31 -0.74
N GLY A 271 4.59 22.62 -0.79
CA GLY A 271 4.13 23.43 0.34
C GLY A 271 5.25 23.86 1.29
N LEU A 272 6.52 23.55 1.01
CA LEU A 272 7.64 23.88 1.88
C LEU A 272 7.82 25.39 2.14
N GLU A 273 7.21 26.27 1.35
CA GLU A 273 7.09 27.71 1.63
C GLU A 273 6.32 28.02 2.92
N HIS A 274 5.52 27.07 3.41
CA HIS A 274 4.84 27.14 4.70
C HIS A 274 5.70 26.65 5.88
N CYS A 275 6.97 26.33 5.62
CA CYS A 275 7.93 25.84 6.60
C CYS A 275 9.09 26.82 6.79
N GLN A 276 9.49 27.00 8.04
CA GLN A 276 10.67 27.76 8.44
C GLN A 276 11.64 26.81 9.13
N TYR A 277 12.86 26.72 8.60
CA TYR A 277 13.91 25.84 9.09
C TYR A 277 14.95 26.65 9.86
N ALA A 278 15.49 26.08 10.93
CA ALA A 278 16.64 26.65 11.60
C ALA A 278 17.92 26.40 10.78
N ASP A 279 18.77 27.41 10.65
CA ASP A 279 20.00 27.36 9.85
C ASP A 279 21.03 26.34 10.35
N ASP A 280 20.89 25.88 11.59
CA ASP A 280 21.75 24.85 12.22
C ASP A 280 21.14 23.44 12.16
N GLY A 281 19.94 23.28 11.61
CA GLY A 281 19.22 22.00 11.55
C GLY A 281 18.65 21.55 12.91
N SER A 282 18.65 22.41 13.94
CA SER A 282 18.07 22.13 15.25
C SER A 282 16.56 21.91 15.21
N GLY A 283 15.88 22.43 14.18
CA GLY A 283 14.46 22.19 13.99
C GLY A 283 13.81 22.95 12.84
N PHE A 284 12.49 22.85 12.81
CA PHE A 284 11.62 23.58 11.88
C PHE A 284 10.24 23.84 12.48
N VAL A 285 9.51 24.78 11.89
CA VAL A 285 8.09 25.02 12.12
C VAL A 285 7.37 25.07 10.78
N CYS A 286 6.33 24.28 10.61
CA CYS A 286 5.51 24.20 9.40
C CYS A 286 4.04 24.44 9.73
N LYS A 287 3.35 25.25 8.92
CA LYS A 287 1.88 25.34 8.97
C LYS A 287 1.28 24.42 7.91
N VAL A 288 0.45 23.47 8.31
CA VAL A 288 -0.19 22.49 7.41
C VAL A 288 -1.28 23.17 6.57
N PRO A 289 -1.16 23.21 5.24
CA PRO A 289 -2.18 23.80 4.37
C PRO A 289 -3.49 23.01 4.36
N GLU A 290 -4.56 23.66 3.91
CA GLU A 290 -5.85 23.00 3.70
C GLU A 290 -5.74 21.85 2.69
N GLY A 291 -6.43 20.74 2.97
CA GLY A 291 -6.40 19.54 2.12
C GLY A 291 -5.04 18.85 2.03
N ARG A 292 -4.11 19.11 2.96
CA ARG A 292 -2.80 18.45 3.02
C ARG A 292 -2.50 17.92 4.42
N TYR A 293 -1.55 17.00 4.50
CA TYR A 293 -1.10 16.35 5.73
C TYR A 293 0.41 16.44 5.89
N PHE A 294 0.88 16.53 7.14
CA PHE A 294 2.31 16.42 7.47
C PHE A 294 2.60 15.01 8.00
N ALA A 295 3.43 14.26 7.29
CA ALA A 295 3.70 12.86 7.56
C ALA A 295 5.15 12.64 7.99
N MET A 296 5.37 11.82 9.02
CA MET A 296 6.69 11.49 9.56
C MET A 296 6.86 9.98 9.73
N GLY A 297 8.08 9.50 9.57
CA GLY A 297 8.42 8.11 9.91
C GLY A 297 8.58 7.93 11.41
N ASP A 298 8.23 6.75 11.91
CA ASP A 298 8.47 6.40 13.32
C ASP A 298 9.97 6.22 13.58
N ASN A 299 10.75 5.84 12.56
CA ASN A 299 12.20 5.82 12.58
C ASN A 299 12.74 7.20 12.21
N ARG A 300 12.78 8.12 13.19
CA ARG A 300 12.90 9.58 12.95
C ARG A 300 14.19 9.96 12.23
N ASP A 301 15.30 9.29 12.50
CA ASP A 301 16.59 9.63 11.88
C ASP A 301 16.89 8.80 10.62
N ASN A 302 16.04 7.83 10.28
CA ASN A 302 16.17 7.01 9.07
C ASN A 302 14.83 6.98 8.29
N SER A 303 14.31 8.17 8.00
CA SER A 303 13.06 8.35 7.28
C SER A 303 13.12 9.58 6.38
N ALA A 304 12.91 9.38 5.08
CA ALA A 304 12.60 10.44 4.13
C ALA A 304 11.09 10.73 4.15
N ASP A 305 10.71 11.83 4.79
CA ASP A 305 9.31 12.20 5.03
C ASP A 305 9.06 13.71 4.85
N SER A 306 7.92 14.22 5.33
CA SER A 306 7.47 15.59 5.06
C SER A 306 8.44 16.69 5.50
N ARG A 307 9.41 16.36 6.35
CA ARG A 307 10.53 17.25 6.70
C ARG A 307 11.34 17.70 5.49
N TYR A 308 11.38 16.89 4.44
CA TYR A 308 12.26 17.09 3.28
C TYR A 308 11.50 17.33 1.98
N TRP A 309 10.41 16.60 1.75
CA TRP A 309 9.63 16.70 0.49
C TRP A 309 8.30 17.44 0.64
N GLY A 310 7.98 17.96 1.82
CA GLY A 310 6.78 18.76 2.07
C GLY A 310 5.54 17.94 2.41
N PHE A 311 4.37 18.47 2.09
CA PHE A 311 3.09 17.93 2.56
C PHE A 311 2.50 16.89 1.60
N VAL A 312 1.66 16.00 2.13
CA VAL A 312 0.89 15.03 1.33
C VAL A 312 -0.48 15.61 1.02
N ASP A 313 -0.80 15.78 -0.27
CA ASP A 313 -2.14 16.18 -0.71
C ASP A 313 -3.17 15.07 -0.43
N ASP A 314 -4.37 15.45 0.00
CA ASP A 314 -5.49 14.56 0.27
C ASP A 314 -5.77 13.60 -0.90
N LYS A 315 -5.65 14.09 -2.14
CA LYS A 315 -5.85 13.23 -3.32
C LYS A 315 -4.84 12.08 -3.44
N LEU A 316 -3.66 12.19 -2.82
CA LEU A 316 -2.61 11.17 -2.87
C LEU A 316 -2.79 10.06 -1.83
N VAL A 317 -3.59 10.28 -0.79
CA VAL A 317 -3.79 9.26 0.24
C VAL A 317 -4.59 8.08 -0.32
N VAL A 318 -4.07 6.87 -0.08
CA VAL A 318 -4.69 5.60 -0.50
C VAL A 318 -5.59 5.05 0.61
N GLY A 319 -5.15 5.11 1.87
CA GLY A 319 -5.94 4.63 3.00
C GLY A 319 -5.15 4.48 4.29
N LYS A 320 -5.84 4.05 5.35
CA LYS A 320 -5.26 3.86 6.70
C LYS A 320 -4.78 2.43 6.87
N ALA A 321 -3.56 2.25 7.37
CA ALA A 321 -3.03 0.94 7.72
C ALA A 321 -3.75 0.39 8.96
N MET A 322 -4.27 -0.84 8.90
CA MET A 322 -5.12 -1.42 9.94
C MET A 322 -4.44 -2.55 10.71
N PHE A 323 -3.92 -3.55 9.98
CA PHE A 323 -3.35 -4.76 10.59
C PHE A 323 -2.16 -5.27 9.77
N ILE A 324 -1.22 -5.94 10.44
CA ILE A 324 -0.22 -6.79 9.79
C ILE A 324 -0.89 -8.13 9.49
N LEU A 325 -1.01 -8.49 8.22
CA LEU A 325 -1.54 -9.80 7.80
C LEU A 325 -0.54 -10.91 8.09
N MET A 326 0.72 -10.71 7.68
CA MET A 326 1.79 -11.68 7.84
C MET A 326 3.16 -11.04 7.60
N ASN A 327 4.21 -11.70 8.07
CA ASN A 327 5.59 -11.46 7.66
C ASN A 327 6.28 -12.81 7.52
N PHE A 328 6.87 -13.09 6.35
CA PHE A 328 7.48 -14.40 6.08
C PHE A 328 8.78 -14.66 6.85
N GLY A 329 9.44 -13.61 7.35
CA GLY A 329 10.61 -13.70 8.23
C GLY A 329 10.25 -13.72 9.72
N ASP A 330 9.03 -13.33 10.07
CA ASP A 330 8.53 -13.27 11.46
C ASP A 330 7.01 -13.49 11.51
N PHE A 331 6.60 -14.76 11.52
CA PHE A 331 5.18 -15.13 11.54
C PHE A 331 4.44 -14.66 12.81
N GLY A 332 5.15 -14.34 13.89
CA GLY A 332 4.55 -13.86 15.14
C GLY A 332 3.86 -12.50 15.03
N ARG A 333 4.10 -11.77 13.93
CA ARG A 333 3.52 -10.45 13.67
C ARG A 333 2.11 -10.50 13.08
N ALA A 334 1.68 -11.65 12.57
CA ALA A 334 0.37 -11.82 11.94
C ALA A 334 -0.77 -11.45 12.91
N GLY A 335 -1.74 -10.65 12.44
CA GLY A 335 -2.88 -10.17 13.21
C GLY A 335 -2.59 -8.94 14.09
N THR A 336 -1.36 -8.42 14.11
CA THR A 336 -1.03 -7.24 14.93
C THR A 336 -1.75 -5.99 14.40
N ALA A 337 -2.52 -5.33 15.25
CA ALA A 337 -3.16 -4.06 14.92
C ALA A 337 -2.13 -2.92 14.84
N ILE A 338 -2.24 -2.11 13.80
CA ILE A 338 -1.40 -0.94 13.58
C ILE A 338 -2.10 0.23 14.28
N ARG A 339 -1.39 0.85 15.24
CA ARG A 339 -1.91 1.93 16.09
C ARG A 339 -1.25 3.26 15.79
#